data_AF-A0A972EEX8-F1
#
_entry.id   AF-A0A972EEX8-F1
#
_cell.length_a   1.000
_cell.length_b   1.000
_cell.length_c   1.000
_cell.angle_alpha   90.00
_cell.angle_beta   90.00
_cell.angle_gamma   90.00
#
_symmetry.space_group_name_H-M   'P 1'
#
loop_
_entity.id
_entity.type
_entity.pdbx_description
1 polymer ?
#
loop_
_entity_poly.entity_id
_entity_poly.type
_entity_poly.pdbx_seq_one_letter_code
_entity_poly.pdbx_strand_id
1 'polypeptide(L)'
;RGFSHSIMFLMGCTFVVRKISLFYGDVDYSAIFAISMASHLLGDMFTKAGVGLFIPFSDKRIRLPYTIKTGGKIENFIFIGALFAIFNIFKKLI
;
A
#
# COMPACT_ATOMS: atom_id res chain seq x y z
N ARG A 1 8.46 8.48 -2.88
CA ARG A 1 7.58 8.84 -1.74
C ARG A 1 7.23 10.33 -1.75
N GLY A 2 6.52 10.78 -2.78
CA GLY A 2 6.02 12.16 -2.87
C GLY A 2 4.50 12.17 -2.70
N PHE A 3 3.81 13.04 -3.43
CA PHE A 3 2.35 13.16 -3.41
C PHE A 3 1.62 11.82 -3.63
N SER A 4 2.11 10.94 -4.51
CA SER A 4 1.50 9.63 -4.80
C SER A 4 1.45 8.65 -3.61
N HIS A 5 2.18 8.95 -2.54
CA HIS A 5 2.22 8.14 -1.32
C HIS A 5 1.56 8.88 -0.13
N SER A 6 0.64 9.79 -0.43
CA SER A 6 -0.15 10.53 0.56
C SER A 6 -1.55 9.94 0.72
N ILE A 7 -2.18 10.22 1.87
CA ILE A 7 -3.57 9.84 2.10
C ILE A 7 -4.50 10.62 1.15
N MET A 8 -4.13 11.85 0.80
CA MET A 8 -4.88 12.66 -0.17
C MET A 8 -4.92 11.98 -1.54
N PHE A 9 -3.79 11.47 -2.02
CA PHE A 9 -3.74 10.73 -3.27
C PHE A 9 -4.53 9.42 -3.21
N LEU A 10 -4.41 8.67 -2.12
CA LEU A 10 -5.22 7.47 -1.87
C LEU A 10 -6.72 7.76 -1.99
N MET A 11 -7.22 8.78 -1.27
CA MET A 11 -8.63 9.17 -1.28
C MET A 11 -9.07 9.62 -2.68
N GLY A 12 -8.26 10.47 -3.34
CA GLY A 12 -8.54 10.96 -4.68
C GLY A 12 -8.65 9.83 -5.72
N CYS A 13 -7.67 8.93 -5.76
CA CYS A 13 -7.69 7.79 -6.67
C CYS A 13 -8.82 6.81 -6.36
N THR A 14 -9.10 6.55 -5.08
CA THR A 14 -10.23 5.69 -4.67
C THR A 14 -11.56 6.27 -5.17
N PHE A 15 -11.76 7.58 -5.03
CA PHE A 15 -12.95 8.26 -5.53
C PHE A 15 -13.05 8.15 -7.06
N VAL A 16 -11.95 8.38 -7.79
CA VAL A 16 -11.93 8.24 -9.26
C VAL A 16 -12.28 6.82 -9.68
N VAL A 17 -11.68 5.80 -9.07
CA VAL A 17 -11.99 4.39 -9.35
C VAL A 17 -13.48 4.11 -9.11
N ARG A 18 -14.04 4.58 -8.00
CA ARG A 18 -15.47 4.43 -7.72
C ARG A 18 -16.34 5.08 -8.78
N LYS A 19 -16.01 6.29 -9.22
CA LYS A 19 -16.77 7.01 -10.26
C LYS A 19 -16.69 6.30 -11.61
N ILE A 20 -15.54 5.73 -11.95
CA ILE A 20 -15.38 4.92 -13.16
C ILE A 20 -16.24 3.66 -13.08
N SER A 21 -16.14 2.87 -11.99
CA SER A 21 -16.96 1.67 -11.81
C SER A 21 -18.46 1.98 -11.91
N LEU A 22 -18.92 3.07 -11.28
CA LEU A 22 -20.32 3.50 -11.36
C LEU A 22 -20.73 3.95 -12.77
N PHE A 23 -19.83 4.60 -13.53
CA PHE A 23 -20.12 5.09 -14.88
C PHE A 23 -20.30 3.94 -15.87
N TYR A 24 -19.46 2.90 -15.77
CA TYR A 24 -19.54 1.73 -16.64
C TYR A 24 -20.53 0.66 -16.16
N GLY A 25 -21.05 0.77 -14.93
CA GLY A 25 -21.93 -0.24 -14.33
C GLY A 25 -21.19 -1.54 -13.97
N ASP A 26 -19.87 -1.48 -13.88
CA ASP A 26 -19.00 -2.61 -13.56
C ASP A 26 -18.92 -2.86 -12.05
N VAL A 27 -18.28 -3.97 -11.69
CA VAL A 27 -17.93 -4.29 -10.30
C VAL A 27 -17.15 -3.13 -9.66
N ASP A 28 -17.52 -2.77 -8.42
CA ASP A 28 -16.85 -1.71 -7.67
C ASP A 28 -15.50 -2.17 -7.13
N TYR A 29 -14.43 -1.79 -7.81
CA TYR A 29 -13.04 -2.08 -7.39
C TYR A 29 -12.47 -1.06 -6.40
N SER A 30 -13.22 0.00 -6.05
CA SER A 30 -12.70 1.08 -5.20
C SER A 30 -12.27 0.60 -3.82
N ALA A 31 -13.00 -0.34 -3.22
CA ALA A 31 -12.64 -0.93 -1.94
C ALA A 31 -11.34 -1.74 -2.00
N ILE A 32 -11.19 -2.58 -3.04
CA ILE A 32 -9.97 -3.38 -3.25
C ILE A 32 -8.77 -2.46 -3.48
N PHE A 33 -8.95 -1.41 -4.29
CA PHE A 33 -7.93 -0.40 -4.52
C PHE A 33 -7.54 0.32 -3.24
N ALA A 34 -8.52 0.77 -2.45
CA ALA A 34 -8.29 1.49 -1.20
C ALA A 34 -7.51 0.64 -0.18
N ILE A 35 -7.89 -0.62 0.00
CA ILE A 35 -7.21 -1.56 0.91
C ILE A 35 -5.79 -1.82 0.43
N SER A 36 -5.61 -2.09 -0.87
CA SER A 36 -4.30 -2.36 -1.46
C SER A 36 -3.36 -1.17 -1.28
N MET A 37 -3.81 0.04 -1.65
CA MET A 37 -3.00 1.25 -1.50
C MET A 37 -2.77 1.63 -0.04
N ALA A 38 -3.76 1.46 0.85
CA ALA A 38 -3.57 1.68 2.28
C ALA A 38 -2.51 0.74 2.87
N SER A 39 -2.54 -0.55 2.49
CA SER A 39 -1.52 -1.51 2.90
C SER A 39 -0.12 -1.14 2.38
N HIS A 40 -0.01 -0.59 1.17
CA HIS A 40 1.24 -0.07 0.62
C HIS A 40 1.79 1.11 1.44
N LEU A 41 0.92 2.07 1.80
CA LEU A 41 1.29 3.20 2.67
C LEU A 41 1.74 2.72 4.06
N LEU A 42 1.04 1.74 4.64
CA LEU A 42 1.44 1.12 5.91
C LEU A 42 2.80 0.40 5.79
N GLY A 43 3.03 -0.34 4.70
CA GLY A 43 4.32 -0.96 4.41
C GLY A 43 5.46 0.05 4.39
N ASP A 44 5.25 1.20 3.75
CA ASP A 44 6.25 2.27 3.73
C ASP A 44 6.56 2.83 5.14
N MET A 45 5.59 2.85 6.05
CA MET A 45 5.80 3.26 7.45
C MET A 45 6.72 2.31 8.23
N PHE A 46 6.81 1.02 7.84
CA PHE A 46 7.74 0.06 8.42
C PHE A 46 9.18 0.23 7.92
N THR A 47 9.45 1.09 6.95
CA THR A 47 10.80 1.31 6.45
C THR A 47 11.49 2.49 7.15
N LYS A 48 12.83 2.47 7.20
CA LYS A 48 13.61 3.56 7.81
C LYS A 48 13.34 4.95 7.22
N ALA A 49 13.00 5.02 5.94
CA ALA A 49 12.72 6.28 5.25
C ALA A 49 11.31 6.84 5.52
N GLY A 50 10.37 6.02 6.02
CA GLY A 50 8.98 6.44 6.34
C GLY A 50 8.18 6.97 5.14
N VAL A 51 6.98 7.48 5.39
CA VAL A 51 6.07 8.00 4.35
C VAL A 51 5.52 9.38 4.72
N GLY A 52 5.33 10.24 3.71
CA GLY A 52 4.73 11.56 3.92
C GLY A 52 3.22 11.48 3.74
N LEU A 53 2.48 11.07 4.78
CA LEU A 53 1.03 10.84 4.70
C LEU A 53 0.24 12.11 4.36
N PHE A 54 0.75 13.27 4.78
CA PHE A 54 0.06 14.56 4.71
C PHE A 54 0.60 15.49 3.61
N ILE A 55 1.37 15.00 2.64
CA ILE A 55 1.79 15.80 1.48
C ILE A 55 0.54 16.16 0.65
N PRO A 56 0.33 17.42 0.21
CA PRO A 56 1.25 18.57 0.23
C PRO A 56 1.11 19.51 1.46
N PHE A 57 0.21 19.21 2.40
CA PHE A 57 -0.01 20.04 3.59
C PHE A 57 1.13 19.99 4.61
N SER A 58 1.87 18.88 4.65
CA SER A 58 3.05 18.71 5.49
C SER A 58 4.02 17.70 4.90
N ASP A 59 5.31 18.06 4.91
CA ASP A 59 6.41 17.18 4.50
C ASP A 59 6.89 16.25 5.62
N LYS A 60 6.20 16.23 6.77
CA LYS A 60 6.56 15.37 7.90
C LYS A 60 6.45 13.90 7.49
N ARG A 61 7.58 13.18 7.60
CA ARG A 61 7.66 11.75 7.39
C ARG A 61 7.21 11.00 8.64
N ILE A 62 6.23 10.14 8.49
CA ILE A 62 5.71 9.27 9.54
C ILE A 62 6.30 7.88 9.33
N ARG A 63 6.79 7.30 10.43
CA ARG A 63 7.36 5.96 10.49
C ARG A 63 6.96 5.31 11.81
N LEU A 64 6.92 3.99 11.82
CA LEU A 64 6.67 3.21 13.03
C LEU A 64 7.90 3.20 13.95
N PRO A 65 7.74 2.91 15.26
CA PRO A 65 8.87 2.84 16.20
C PRO A 65 9.88 1.75 15.81
N TYR A 66 9.41 0.65 15.24
CA TYR A 66 10.25 -0.42 14.70
C TYR A 66 10.29 -0.32 13.18
N THR A 67 11.49 -0.14 12.62
CA THR A 67 11.68 0.00 11.18
C THR A 67 12.72 -0.97 10.63
N ILE A 68 12.49 -1.41 9.40
CA ILE A 68 13.32 -2.32 8.65
C ILE A 68 14.11 -1.52 7.61
N LYS A 69 15.38 -1.89 7.38
CA LYS A 69 16.19 -1.30 6.32
C LYS A 69 15.77 -1.91 4.99
N THR A 70 15.41 -1.06 4.02
CA THR A 70 15.13 -1.50 2.65
C THR A 70 16.39 -2.12 2.00
N GLY A 71 16.24 -3.23 1.28
CA GLY A 71 17.29 -4.10 0.78
C GLY A 71 18.03 -4.90 1.86
N GLY A 72 17.50 -4.94 3.09
CA GLY A 72 18.14 -5.62 4.22
C GLY A 72 17.82 -7.11 4.30
N LYS A 73 18.62 -7.86 5.09
CA LYS A 73 18.38 -9.30 5.33
C LYS A 73 16.98 -9.61 5.87
N ILE A 74 16.49 -8.77 6.77
CA ILE A 74 15.17 -8.94 7.41
C ILE A 74 14.04 -8.76 6.38
N GLU A 75 14.12 -7.73 5.53
CA GLU A 75 13.11 -7.51 4.48
C GLU A 75 13.11 -8.67 3.48
N ASN A 76 14.29 -9.12 3.02
CA ASN A 76 14.38 -10.25 2.10
C ASN A 76 13.78 -11.53 2.70
N PHE A 77 13.99 -11.76 3.98
CA PHE A 77 13.38 -12.90 4.67
C PHE A 77 11.85 -12.81 4.70
N ILE A 78 11.31 -11.63 5.06
CA ILE A 78 9.86 -11.38 5.04
C ILE A 78 9.30 -11.53 3.62
N PHE A 79 9.99 -11.01 2.61
CA PHE A 79 9.58 -11.08 1.21
C PHE A 79 9.50 -12.52 0.72
N ILE A 80 10.53 -13.32 0.97
CA ILE A 80 10.54 -14.76 0.63
C ILE A 80 9.39 -15.48 1.36
N GLY A 81 9.20 -15.20 2.66
CA GLY A 81 8.10 -15.77 3.43
C GLY A 81 6.71 -15.43 2.85
N ALA A 82 6.51 -14.19 2.41
CA ALA A 82 5.28 -13.75 1.76
C ALA A 82 5.05 -14.48 0.42
N LEU A 83 6.09 -14.64 -0.40
CA LEU A 83 6.01 -15.42 -1.65
C LEU A 83 5.61 -16.88 -1.39
N PHE A 84 6.21 -17.53 -0.39
CA PHE A 84 5.84 -18.89 -0.01
C PHE A 84 4.40 -18.98 0.49
N ALA A 85 3.93 -18.00 1.29
CA ALA A 85 2.55 -17.97 1.75
C ALA A 85 1.57 -17.85 0.57
N ILE A 86 1.84 -16.93 -0.36
CA ILE A 86 1.04 -16.75 -1.57
C ILE A 86 1.03 -18.04 -2.39
N PHE A 87 2.19 -18.65 -2.65
CA PHE A 87 2.28 -19.90 -3.39
C PHE A 87 1.45 -21.03 -2.77
N ASN A 88 1.47 -21.16 -1.43
CA ASN A 88 0.66 -22.16 -0.73
C ASN A 88 -0.84 -21.90 -0.82
N ILE A 89 -1.26 -20.62 -0.80
CA ILE A 89 -2.66 -20.25 -1.00
C ILE A 89 -3.10 -20.63 -2.42
N PHE A 90 -2.31 -20.27 -3.44
CA PHE A 90 -2.60 -20.64 -4.83
C PHE A 90 -2.68 -22.15 -5.03
N LYS A 91 -1.76 -22.91 -4.44
CA LYS A 91 -1.78 -24.39 -4.52
C LYS A 91 -3.04 -25.00 -3.92
N LYS A 92 -3.64 -24.40 -2.88
CA LYS A 92 -4.90 -24.89 -2.28
C LYS A 92 -6.15 -24.56 -3.11
N LEU A 93 -6.02 -23.61 -4.03
CA LEU A 93 -7.14 -23.06 -4.81
C LEU A 93 -7.32 -23.76 -6.16
N ILE A 94 -6.27 -24.46 -6.63
CA ILE A 94 -6.23 -25.32 -7.82
C ILE A 94 -6.40 -26.77 -7.37
#